data_AF-A0A931W2J4-F1
#
_entry.id   AF-A0A931W2J4-F1
#
_cell.length_a   1.000
_cell.length_b   1.000
_cell.length_c   1.000
_cell.angle_alpha   90.00
_cell.angle_beta   90.00
_cell.angle_gamma   90.00
#
_symmetry.space_group_name_H-M   'P 1'
#
loop_
_entity.id
_entity.type
_entity.pdbx_description
1 polymer ?
#
loop_
_entity_poly.entity_id
_entity_poly.type
_entity_poly.pdbx_seq_one_letter_code
_entity_poly.pdbx_strand_id
1 'polypeptide(L)'
;MAGDLKEAFFHLDGAWASFELMSIRKREDYLKPFRVLRCKIDDQVDFQAPETLRSVTEATVLIEIFGEEELVAANGRGPVHAVDNAMRKILEKHYPQLSEVKLEEFDVRLLHHGAARDDDENGAGALVRVLAIFSDGTDRWGTVGVAADILQASVECIIDGLEWKLRDEHKH
;
A
#
# COMPACT_ATOMS: atom_id res chain seq x y z
N MET A 1 17.75 -4.37 -8.66
CA MET A 1 17.28 -3.13 -9.33
C MET A 1 16.15 -2.49 -8.52
N ALA A 2 14.89 -2.96 -8.54
CA ALA A 2 13.83 -2.33 -7.73
C ALA A 2 14.06 -2.45 -6.20
N GLY A 3 14.58 -3.59 -5.73
CA GLY A 3 14.95 -3.78 -4.32
C GLY A 3 16.06 -2.84 -3.83
N ASP A 4 17.10 -2.63 -4.66
CA ASP A 4 18.23 -1.75 -4.32
C ASP A 4 17.82 -0.26 -4.33
N LEU A 5 16.91 0.14 -5.23
CA LEU A 5 16.35 1.49 -5.19
C LEU A 5 15.44 1.69 -3.97
N LYS A 6 14.68 0.68 -3.57
CA LYS A 6 13.86 0.73 -2.33
C LYS A 6 14.73 1.04 -1.11
N GLU A 7 15.85 0.35 -0.93
CA GLU A 7 16.81 0.61 0.17
C GLU A 7 17.34 2.05 0.18
N ALA A 8 17.62 2.64 -0.97
CA ALA A 8 18.08 4.02 -1.06
C ALA A 8 17.00 5.06 -0.69
N PHE A 9 15.72 4.79 -1.00
CA PHE A 9 14.61 5.72 -0.71
C PHE A 9 14.02 5.61 0.68
N PHE A 10 14.20 4.47 1.35
CA PHE A 10 13.78 4.27 2.74
C PHE A 10 14.51 5.20 3.71
N HIS A 11 15.74 5.59 3.39
CA HIS A 11 16.63 6.29 4.32
C HIS A 11 16.37 7.81 4.43
N LEU A 12 15.55 8.41 3.54
CA LEU A 12 15.60 9.87 3.30
C LEU A 12 14.33 10.69 3.58
N ASP A 13 13.12 10.14 3.71
CA ASP A 13 11.91 10.99 3.90
C ASP A 13 10.83 10.38 4.82
N GLY A 14 11.20 9.90 6.01
CA GLY A 14 10.19 9.48 7.01
C GLY A 14 9.55 8.10 6.80
N ALA A 15 10.01 7.33 5.80
CA ALA A 15 9.51 5.98 5.47
C ALA A 15 10.16 4.84 6.29
N TRP A 16 10.45 5.09 7.57
CA TRP A 16 11.24 4.19 8.42
C TRP A 16 10.57 2.84 8.68
N ALA A 17 9.23 2.77 8.69
CA ALA A 17 8.53 1.52 8.98
C ALA A 17 8.72 0.49 7.87
N SER A 18 8.64 0.88 6.59
CA SER A 18 8.90 -0.07 5.49
C SER A 18 10.34 -0.60 5.52
N PHE A 19 11.31 0.24 5.91
CA PHE A 19 12.70 -0.19 6.09
C PHE A 19 12.84 -1.23 7.21
N GLU A 20 12.27 -0.94 8.37
CA GLU A 20 12.33 -1.85 9.51
C GLU A 20 11.59 -3.16 9.21
N LEU A 21 10.45 -3.11 8.51
CA LEU A 21 9.74 -4.31 8.04
C LEU A 21 10.61 -5.18 7.16
N MET A 22 11.50 -4.65 6.32
CA MET A 22 12.43 -5.49 5.55
C MET A 22 13.34 -6.33 6.45
N SER A 23 13.76 -5.77 7.58
CA SER A 23 14.60 -6.47 8.56
C SER A 23 13.77 -7.46 9.36
N ILE A 24 12.59 -7.05 9.82
CA ILE A 24 11.66 -7.90 10.58
C ILE A 24 11.24 -9.12 9.76
N ARG A 25 10.88 -8.93 8.49
CA ARG A 25 10.46 -10.00 7.56
C ARG A 25 11.55 -11.04 7.26
N LYS A 26 12.82 -10.76 7.55
CA LYS A 26 13.94 -11.71 7.39
C LYS A 26 14.15 -12.60 8.61
N ARG A 27 13.51 -12.30 9.74
CA ARG A 27 13.63 -13.10 10.95
C ARG A 27 12.84 -14.40 10.80
N GLU A 28 13.39 -15.51 11.28
CA GLU A 28 12.74 -16.82 11.19
C GLU A 28 11.48 -16.92 12.07
N ASP A 29 11.41 -16.13 13.14
CA ASP A 29 10.30 -16.10 14.08
C ASP A 29 9.16 -15.15 13.67
N TYR A 30 9.32 -14.41 12.57
CA TYR A 30 8.31 -13.47 12.12
C TYR A 30 7.29 -14.12 11.20
N LEU A 31 6.03 -14.15 11.65
CA LEU A 31 4.90 -14.54 10.83
C LEU A 31 4.13 -13.29 10.40
N LYS A 32 3.89 -13.16 9.10
CA LYS A 32 3.08 -12.06 8.59
C LYS A 32 1.64 -12.18 9.13
N PRO A 33 1.06 -11.10 9.66
CA PRO A 33 -0.31 -11.12 10.17
C PRO A 33 -1.35 -11.36 9.08
N PHE A 34 -1.02 -10.98 7.84
CA PHE A 34 -1.81 -11.23 6.64
C PHE A 34 -0.94 -11.16 5.38
N ARG A 35 -1.46 -11.66 4.26
CA ARG A 35 -0.84 -11.54 2.94
C ARG A 35 -1.87 -11.14 1.90
N VAL A 36 -1.65 -10.03 1.22
CA VAL A 36 -2.44 -9.67 0.04
C VAL A 36 -1.95 -10.50 -1.15
N LEU A 37 -2.79 -11.40 -1.65
CA LEU A 37 -2.46 -12.31 -2.74
C LEU A 37 -2.84 -11.73 -4.11
N ARG A 38 -3.95 -10.98 -4.17
CA ARG A 38 -4.43 -10.35 -5.40
C ARG A 38 -5.17 -9.06 -5.08
N CYS A 39 -5.00 -8.07 -5.94
CA CYS A 39 -5.82 -6.86 -5.94
C CYS A 39 -6.33 -6.61 -7.36
N LYS A 40 -7.65 -6.43 -7.52
CA LYS A 40 -8.29 -5.99 -8.76
C LYS A 40 -9.00 -4.68 -8.47
N ILE A 41 -8.83 -3.70 -9.34
CA ILE A 41 -9.44 -2.37 -9.21
C ILE A 41 -10.24 -2.10 -10.48
N ASP A 42 -11.49 -1.68 -10.35
CA ASP A 42 -12.35 -1.18 -11.42
C ASP A 42 -12.63 0.29 -11.11
N ASP A 43 -12.05 1.19 -11.91
CA ASP A 43 -12.15 2.63 -11.71
C ASP A 43 -12.76 3.28 -12.95
N GLN A 44 -13.88 3.97 -12.76
CA GLN A 44 -14.63 4.60 -13.84
C GLN A 44 -14.79 6.08 -13.54
N VAL A 45 -14.34 6.91 -14.49
CA VAL A 45 -14.49 8.36 -14.43
C VAL A 45 -15.38 8.82 -15.57
N ASP A 46 -16.54 9.39 -15.23
CA ASP A 46 -17.43 10.04 -16.19
C ASP A 46 -17.13 11.54 -16.21
N PHE A 47 -16.49 11.98 -17.30
CA PHE A 47 -16.11 13.38 -17.49
C PHE A 47 -17.30 14.32 -17.76
N GLN A 48 -18.49 13.79 -18.08
CA GLN A 48 -19.71 14.55 -18.34
C GLN A 48 -20.68 14.56 -17.16
N ALA A 49 -20.52 13.63 -16.21
CA ALA A 49 -21.35 13.57 -15.01
C ALA A 49 -21.09 14.74 -14.03
N PRO A 50 -22.10 15.10 -13.21
CA PRO A 50 -21.90 15.97 -12.05
C PRO A 50 -20.84 15.40 -11.11
N GLU A 51 -20.12 16.28 -10.41
CA GLU A 51 -18.98 15.92 -9.54
C GLU A 51 -19.28 14.79 -8.54
N THR A 52 -20.51 14.74 -8.02
CA THR A 52 -20.96 13.71 -7.06
C THR A 52 -21.11 12.30 -7.66
N LEU A 53 -21.23 12.19 -8.98
CA LEU A 53 -21.37 10.94 -9.73
C LEU A 53 -20.16 10.69 -10.64
N ARG A 54 -19.15 11.57 -10.60
CA ARG A 54 -18.03 11.60 -11.54
C ARG A 54 -17.11 10.40 -11.45
N SER A 55 -16.99 9.77 -10.28
CA SER A 55 -16.10 8.61 -10.11
C SER A 55 -16.79 7.51 -9.32
N VAL A 56 -16.78 6.31 -9.86
CA VAL A 56 -17.14 5.09 -9.14
C VAL A 56 -15.93 4.18 -9.19
N THR A 57 -15.40 3.86 -8.01
CA THR A 57 -14.25 2.96 -7.89
C THR A 57 -14.58 1.81 -6.96
N GLU A 58 -14.37 0.58 -7.44
CA GLU A 58 -14.49 -0.65 -6.68
C GLU A 58 -13.13 -1.36 -6.66
N ALA A 59 -12.75 -1.90 -5.50
CA ALA A 59 -11.61 -2.78 -5.38
C ALA A 59 -12.04 -4.13 -4.84
N THR A 60 -11.50 -5.20 -5.40
CA THR A 60 -11.60 -6.57 -4.90
C THR A 60 -10.21 -7.07 -4.51
N VAL A 61 -10.06 -7.47 -3.25
CA VAL A 61 -8.79 -7.94 -2.69
C VAL A 61 -8.94 -9.38 -2.22
N LEU A 62 -7.99 -10.24 -2.59
CA LEU A 62 -7.82 -11.58 -2.03
C LEU A 62 -6.73 -11.50 -0.96
N ILE A 63 -7.07 -11.83 0.29
CA ILE A 63 -6.17 -11.75 1.44
C ILE A 63 -6.13 -13.10 2.14
N GLU A 64 -4.94 -13.57 2.48
CA GLU A 64 -4.73 -14.71 3.35
C GLU A 64 -4.51 -14.23 4.79
N ILE A 65 -5.25 -14.80 5.75
CA ILE A 65 -5.11 -14.55 7.19
C ILE A 65 -5.18 -15.89 7.90
N PHE A 66 -4.18 -16.21 8.73
CA PHE A 66 -4.09 -17.51 9.43
C PHE A 66 -4.20 -18.75 8.51
N GLY A 67 -3.74 -18.63 7.26
CA GLY A 67 -3.78 -19.71 6.27
C GLY A 67 -5.10 -19.86 5.52
N GLU A 68 -6.10 -19.03 5.81
CA GLU A 68 -7.39 -19.00 5.11
C GLU A 68 -7.44 -17.82 4.14
N GLU A 69 -7.90 -18.07 2.91
CA GLU A 69 -8.06 -17.03 1.89
C GLU A 69 -9.48 -16.44 1.90
N GLU A 70 -9.58 -15.12 1.94
CA GLU A 70 -10.83 -14.40 1.82
C GLU A 70 -10.79 -13.37 0.68
N LEU A 71 -11.82 -13.40 -0.17
CA LEU A 71 -12.03 -12.44 -1.24
C LEU A 71 -13.05 -11.40 -0.80
N VAL A 72 -12.65 -10.13 -0.75
CA VAL A 72 -13.50 -9.03 -0.28
C VAL A 72 -13.52 -7.89 -1.29
N ALA A 73 -14.70 -7.33 -1.52
CA ALA A 73 -14.88 -6.13 -2.33
C ALA A 73 -15.39 -4.95 -1.49
N ALA A 74 -14.92 -3.75 -1.83
CA ALA A 74 -15.39 -2.49 -1.29
C ALA A 74 -15.27 -1.35 -2.30
N ASN A 75 -16.14 -0.36 -2.13
CA ASN A 75 -16.11 0.88 -2.91
C ASN A 75 -15.26 1.94 -2.21
N GLY A 76 -14.78 2.90 -2.98
CA GLY A 76 -14.01 4.02 -2.49
C GLY A 76 -14.13 5.27 -3.35
N ARG A 77 -13.59 6.35 -2.81
CA ARG A 77 -13.37 7.62 -3.53
C ARG A 77 -12.01 7.52 -4.20
N GLY A 78 -11.96 6.88 -5.36
CA GLY A 78 -10.72 6.55 -6.05
C GLY A 78 -10.11 5.21 -5.61
N PRO A 79 -9.08 4.74 -6.33
CA PRO A 79 -8.59 3.37 -6.25
C PRO A 79 -7.91 3.05 -4.92
N VAL A 80 -7.08 3.97 -4.41
CA VAL A 80 -6.35 3.78 -3.14
C VAL A 80 -7.31 3.62 -1.97
N HIS A 81 -8.34 4.47 -1.91
CA HIS A 81 -9.36 4.40 -0.85
C HIS A 81 -10.24 3.14 -0.98
N ALA A 82 -10.56 2.69 -2.20
CA ALA A 82 -11.30 1.45 -2.39
C ALA A 82 -10.53 0.22 -1.90
N VAL A 83 -9.21 0.16 -2.17
CA VAL A 83 -8.33 -0.92 -1.69
C VAL A 83 -8.20 -0.88 -0.17
N ASP A 84 -7.96 0.29 0.44
CA ASP A 84 -7.88 0.44 1.89
C ASP A 84 -9.19 -0.04 2.56
N ASN A 85 -10.35 0.37 2.04
CA ASN A 85 -11.65 -0.09 2.54
C ASN A 85 -11.83 -1.61 2.41
N ALA A 86 -11.42 -2.19 1.28
CA ALA A 86 -11.54 -3.63 1.06
C ALA A 86 -10.67 -4.40 2.06
N MET A 87 -9.41 -3.99 2.25
CA MET A 87 -8.52 -4.61 3.22
C MET A 87 -9.05 -4.45 4.66
N ARG A 88 -9.47 -3.24 5.06
CA ARG A 88 -9.99 -2.99 6.41
C ARG A 88 -11.25 -3.80 6.71
N LYS A 89 -12.16 -3.93 5.74
CA LYS A 89 -13.40 -4.70 5.89
C LYS A 89 -13.17 -6.15 6.31
N ILE A 90 -12.03 -6.75 5.96
CA ILE A 90 -11.65 -8.07 6.44
C ILE A 90 -10.68 -7.99 7.63
N LEU A 91 -9.62 -7.20 7.54
CA LEU A 91 -8.57 -7.17 8.55
C LEU A 91 -9.08 -6.67 9.91
N GLU A 92 -10.00 -5.72 9.96
CA GLU A 92 -10.55 -5.20 11.24
C GLU A 92 -11.39 -6.25 12.00
N LYS A 93 -11.87 -7.30 11.31
CA LYS A 93 -12.54 -8.43 11.99
C LYS A 93 -11.56 -9.25 12.83
N HIS A 94 -10.31 -9.37 12.38
CA HIS A 94 -9.25 -10.15 13.04
C HIS A 94 -8.35 -9.28 13.91
N TYR A 95 -8.17 -8.01 13.52
CA TYR A 95 -7.30 -7.01 14.13
C TYR A 95 -8.06 -5.68 14.35
N PRO A 96 -8.97 -5.60 15.34
CA PRO A 96 -9.80 -4.41 15.58
C PRO A 96 -9.01 -3.12 15.82
N GLN A 97 -7.77 -3.21 16.30
CA GLN A 97 -6.85 -2.09 16.49
C GLN A 97 -6.48 -1.37 15.19
N LEU A 98 -6.69 -1.99 14.02
CA LEU A 98 -6.49 -1.31 12.73
C LEU A 98 -7.48 -0.16 12.52
N SER A 99 -8.64 -0.18 13.19
CA SER A 99 -9.63 0.90 13.14
C SER A 99 -9.11 2.24 13.67
N GLU A 100 -8.05 2.21 14.50
CA GLU A 100 -7.36 3.40 15.02
C GLU A 100 -6.40 4.01 13.99
N VAL A 101 -5.91 3.20 13.05
CA VAL A 101 -4.91 3.60 12.05
C VAL A 101 -5.53 4.50 11.00
N LYS A 102 -4.95 5.69 10.81
CA LYS A 102 -5.33 6.68 9.81
C LYS A 102 -4.18 6.94 8.86
N LEU A 103 -4.50 7.07 7.57
CA LEU A 103 -3.58 7.61 6.57
C LEU A 103 -3.64 9.14 6.64
N GLU A 104 -2.57 9.77 7.10
CA GLU A 104 -2.48 11.23 7.30
C GLU A 104 -1.96 11.95 6.05
N GLU A 105 -0.93 11.38 5.41
CA GLU A 105 -0.30 11.97 4.22
C GLU A 105 -0.06 10.90 3.16
N PHE A 106 -0.22 11.28 1.89
CA PHE A 106 -0.02 10.40 0.75
C PHE A 106 0.56 11.20 -0.41
N ASP A 107 1.88 11.08 -0.63
CA ASP A 107 2.64 11.82 -1.65
C ASP A 107 3.13 10.87 -2.73
N VAL A 108 2.84 11.19 -3.99
CA VAL A 108 3.25 10.38 -5.14
C VAL A 108 4.22 11.17 -6.00
N ARG A 109 5.38 10.58 -6.29
CA ARG A 109 6.42 11.18 -7.12
C ARG A 109 6.86 10.23 -8.23
N LEU A 110 6.96 10.77 -9.43
CA LEU A 110 7.62 10.11 -10.55
C LEU A 110 9.14 10.29 -10.41
N LEU A 111 9.88 9.18 -10.40
CA LEU A 111 11.33 9.15 -10.35
C LEU A 111 11.88 9.23 -11.78
N HIS A 112 12.53 10.35 -12.09
CA HIS A 112 13.00 10.66 -13.46
C HIS A 112 14.47 10.27 -13.71
N HIS A 113 15.07 9.37 -12.92
CA HIS A 113 16.51 9.06 -13.02
C HIS A 113 16.82 7.56 -12.95
N GLY A 114 17.51 7.05 -13.97
CA GLY A 114 18.49 5.96 -13.80
C GLY A 114 18.44 4.76 -14.75
N ALA A 115 17.30 4.46 -15.38
CA ALA A 115 17.15 3.24 -16.23
C ALA A 115 16.94 3.52 -17.72
N ALA A 116 16.84 4.78 -18.15
CA ALA A 116 17.00 5.14 -19.56
C ALA A 116 18.49 5.31 -19.88
N ARG A 117 19.27 4.24 -19.66
CA ARG A 117 20.48 4.01 -20.46
C ARG A 117 19.99 3.11 -21.59
N ASP A 118 19.91 3.73 -22.75
CA ASP A 118 19.58 3.14 -24.04
C ASP A 118 18.08 3.01 -24.32
N ASP A 119 17.62 3.88 -25.22
CA ASP A 119 16.47 3.80 -26.12
C ASP A 119 15.02 3.82 -25.55
N ASP A 120 14.34 4.95 -25.81
CA ASP A 120 12.96 5.00 -26.33
C ASP A 120 11.73 4.67 -25.45
N GLU A 121 11.77 4.76 -24.12
CA GLU A 121 10.54 4.73 -23.29
C GLU A 121 10.23 6.07 -22.60
N ASN A 122 9.82 7.05 -23.41
CA ASN A 122 9.23 8.31 -22.96
C ASN A 122 7.80 8.12 -22.44
N GLY A 123 7.55 8.55 -21.20
CA GLY A 123 6.24 9.09 -20.79
C GLY A 123 5.46 8.34 -19.70
N ALA A 124 5.57 7.01 -19.60
CA ALA A 124 4.78 6.20 -18.65
C ALA A 124 5.55 5.05 -17.95
N GLY A 125 6.79 4.75 -18.36
CA GLY A 125 7.63 3.71 -17.74
C GLY A 125 8.51 4.19 -16.58
N ALA A 126 8.33 5.44 -16.13
CA ALA A 126 9.09 5.98 -15.01
C ALA A 126 8.70 5.29 -13.70
N LEU A 127 9.68 4.96 -12.85
CA LEU A 127 9.40 4.41 -11.53
C LEU A 127 8.57 5.40 -10.72
N VAL A 128 7.48 4.92 -10.15
CA VAL A 128 6.65 5.65 -9.21
C VAL A 128 7.13 5.37 -7.80
N ARG A 129 7.31 6.43 -7.01
CA ARG A 129 7.51 6.38 -5.57
C ARG A 129 6.27 6.93 -4.88
N VAL A 130 5.73 6.19 -3.94
CA VAL A 130 4.65 6.62 -3.05
C VAL A 130 5.21 6.68 -1.64
N LEU A 131 5.03 7.81 -0.95
CA LEU A 131 5.26 7.95 0.49
C LEU A 131 3.91 8.07 1.18
N ALA A 132 3.65 7.23 2.17
CA ALA A 132 2.44 7.27 2.97
C ALA A 132 2.79 7.44 4.44
N ILE A 133 2.14 8.36 5.14
CA ILE A 133 2.30 8.54 6.59
C ILE A 133 1.03 8.10 7.29
N PHE A 134 1.19 7.20 8.25
CA PHE A 134 0.13 6.64 9.07
C PHE A 134 0.30 7.06 10.53
N SER A 135 -0.82 7.06 11.26
CA SER A 135 -0.87 7.32 12.69
C SER A 135 -2.00 6.52 13.32
N ASP A 136 -1.82 6.03 14.54
CA ASP A 136 -2.89 5.44 15.36
C ASP A 136 -3.33 6.37 16.50
N GLY A 137 -2.87 7.62 16.49
CA GLY A 137 -3.07 8.60 17.56
C GLY A 137 -2.01 8.56 18.66
N THR A 138 -1.18 7.51 18.73
CA THR A 138 -0.04 7.40 19.66
C THR A 138 1.28 7.44 18.91
N ASP A 139 1.43 6.53 17.95
CA ASP A 139 2.61 6.42 17.09
C ASP A 139 2.32 6.98 15.69
N ARG A 140 3.37 7.47 15.05
CA ARG A 140 3.34 7.97 13.67
C ARG A 140 4.47 7.34 12.87
N TRP A 141 4.14 6.73 11.74
CA TRP A 141 5.10 6.00 10.92
C TRP A 141 4.89 6.24 9.43
N GLY A 142 5.98 6.20 8.68
CA GLY A 142 5.91 6.31 7.22
C GLY A 142 6.29 5.03 6.53
N THR A 143 5.65 4.78 5.40
CA THR A 143 5.93 3.67 4.49
C THR A 143 6.18 4.18 3.08
N VAL A 144 6.92 3.41 2.28
CA VAL A 144 7.19 3.77 0.89
C VAL A 144 7.08 2.57 -0.02
N GLY A 145 6.40 2.79 -1.14
CA GLY A 145 6.20 1.86 -2.24
C GLY A 145 6.93 2.39 -3.45
N VAL A 146 7.63 1.51 -4.17
CA VAL A 146 8.35 1.86 -5.40
C VAL A 146 8.08 0.80 -6.43
N ALA A 147 7.37 1.16 -7.49
CA ALA A 147 7.00 0.27 -8.58
C ALA A 147 6.88 1.04 -9.90
N ALA A 148 6.88 0.33 -11.03
CA ALA A 148 6.58 0.96 -12.33
C ALA A 148 5.10 1.38 -12.44
N ASP A 149 4.23 0.72 -11.67
CA ASP A 149 2.80 1.02 -11.62
C ASP A 149 2.43 1.79 -10.35
N ILE A 150 1.67 2.86 -10.52
CA ILE A 150 1.23 3.73 -9.42
C ILE A 150 0.32 2.98 -8.44
N LEU A 151 -0.55 2.10 -8.92
CA LEU A 151 -1.47 1.36 -8.06
C LEU A 151 -0.69 0.33 -7.24
N GLN A 152 0.25 -0.38 -7.85
CA GLN A 152 1.15 -1.29 -7.15
C GLN A 152 1.92 -0.58 -6.04
N ALA A 153 2.59 0.54 -6.35
CA ALA A 153 3.33 1.30 -5.34
C ALA A 153 2.42 1.79 -4.20
N SER A 154 1.19 2.20 -4.53
CA SER A 154 0.20 2.65 -3.56
C SER A 154 -0.27 1.53 -2.64
N VAL A 155 -0.58 0.36 -3.20
CA VAL A 155 -1.06 -0.80 -2.43
C VAL A 155 0.06 -1.34 -1.53
N GLU A 156 1.30 -1.39 -2.02
CA GLU A 156 2.47 -1.76 -1.20
C GLU A 156 2.62 -0.84 0.02
N CYS A 157 2.47 0.48 -0.14
CA CYS A 157 2.48 1.44 0.98
C CYS A 157 1.42 1.13 2.04
N ILE A 158 0.19 0.82 1.62
CA ILE A 158 -0.90 0.56 2.56
C ILE A 158 -0.67 -0.78 3.27
N ILE A 159 -0.23 -1.81 2.55
CA ILE A 159 0.11 -3.11 3.15
C ILE A 159 1.17 -2.92 4.23
N ASP A 160 2.27 -2.25 3.91
CA ASP A 160 3.32 -1.98 4.89
C ASP A 160 2.79 -1.14 6.07
N GLY A 161 1.89 -0.19 5.81
CA GLY A 161 1.33 0.69 6.84
C GLY A 161 0.50 -0.07 7.86
N LEU A 162 -0.34 -0.99 7.39
CA LEU A 162 -1.17 -1.86 8.23
C LEU A 162 -0.34 -2.96 8.89
N GLU A 163 0.60 -3.58 8.17
CA GLU A 163 1.52 -4.60 8.72
C GLU A 163 2.39 -4.02 9.84
N TRP A 164 2.83 -2.77 9.71
CA TRP A 164 3.60 -2.08 10.74
C TRP A 164 2.87 -1.98 12.08
N LYS A 165 1.57 -1.62 12.06
CA LYS A 165 0.74 -1.58 13.27
C LYS A 165 0.61 -2.97 13.92
N LEU A 166 0.67 -4.03 13.14
CA LEU A 166 0.52 -5.41 13.57
C LEU A 166 1.85 -6.15 13.78
N ARG A 167 2.99 -5.48 13.67
CA ARG A 167 4.32 -6.13 13.69
C ARG A 167 4.60 -6.96 14.94
N ASP A 168 3.98 -6.60 16.07
CA ASP A 168 4.15 -7.27 17.36
C ASP A 168 3.00 -8.26 17.67
N GLU A 169 1.99 -8.36 16.80
CA GLU A 169 0.87 -9.28 16.97
C GLU A 169 1.31 -10.72 16.73
N HIS A 170 1.70 -11.40 17.80
CA HIS A 170 1.84 -12.85 17.84
C HIS A 170 0.57 -13.45 18.44
N LYS A 171 -0.35 -13.95 17.61
CA LYS A 171 -1.39 -14.86 18.08
C LYS A 171 -1.01 -16.28 17.65
N HIS A 172 -0.56 -17.02 18.67
CA HIS A 172 -0.43 -18.47 18.83
C HIS A 172 -0.94 -19.35 17.69
#